data_AF-A0A6J5CX93-F1
#
_entry.id   AF-A0A6J5CX93-F1
#
_cell.length_a   1.000
_cell.length_b   1.000
_cell.length_c   1.000
_cell.angle_alpha   90.00
_cell.angle_beta   90.00
_cell.angle_gamma   90.00
#
_symmetry.space_group_name_H-M   'P 1'
#
loop_
_entity.id
_entity.type
_entity.pdbx_description
1 polymer ?
#
loop_
_entity_poly.entity_id
_entity_poly.type
_entity_poly.pdbx_seq_one_letter_code
_entity_poly.pdbx_strand_id
1 'polypeptide(L)'
;MQATRQNWQVFTGETYLQTEPPIDPSSVTRWRKRLGEAGIEELLAETIEAAKRAGMIKAASVKRVIVDTTVMQKAIVHPTDSRLLERCREHLVKAAAPHGLKLRQNYNREASRLGLEIGRCARAKQYKRMRKALRTLRSRVGRVMRDVER
;
A
#
# COMPACT_ATOMS: atom_id res chain seq x y z
N MET A 1 6.58 -1.84 -20.71
CA MET A 1 6.82 -1.35 -19.33
C MET A 1 5.69 -1.87 -18.46
N GLN A 2 5.87 -3.02 -17.81
CA GLN A 2 4.82 -3.74 -17.10
C GLN A 2 4.57 -3.08 -15.74
N ALA A 3 3.48 -2.33 -15.63
CA ALA A 3 2.93 -1.97 -14.33
C ALA A 3 2.42 -3.25 -13.67
N THR A 4 2.95 -3.54 -12.48
CA THR A 4 2.53 -4.63 -11.61
C THR A 4 1.02 -4.55 -11.37
N ARG A 5 0.26 -5.44 -12.02
CA ARG A 5 -1.18 -5.60 -11.80
C ARG A 5 -1.38 -6.10 -10.37
N GLN A 6 -1.76 -5.20 -9.46
CA GLN A 6 -2.26 -5.61 -8.15
C GLN A 6 -3.57 -6.37 -8.39
N ASN A 7 -3.56 -7.68 -8.18
CA ASN A 7 -4.74 -8.53 -8.27
C ASN A 7 -5.79 -8.05 -7.25
N TRP A 8 -6.97 -7.65 -7.71
CA TRP A 8 -8.07 -7.10 -6.90
C TRP A 8 -8.81 -8.16 -6.06
N GLN A 9 -8.20 -9.31 -5.79
CA GLN A 9 -8.98 -10.54 -5.72
C GLN A 9 -8.88 -11.33 -4.42
N VAL A 10 -8.43 -10.72 -3.32
CA VAL A 10 -8.49 -11.45 -2.03
C VAL A 10 -9.90 -11.37 -1.41
N PHE A 11 -10.79 -10.47 -1.86
CA PHE A 11 -12.06 -10.20 -1.16
C PHE A 11 -13.27 -9.81 -2.04
N THR A 12 -13.36 -10.18 -3.32
CA THR A 12 -14.50 -9.75 -4.17
C THR A 12 -15.74 -10.66 -4.08
N GLY A 13 -15.66 -11.83 -3.42
CA GLY A 13 -16.82 -12.72 -3.27
C GLY A 13 -17.34 -13.33 -4.57
N GLU A 14 -16.58 -13.20 -5.67
CA GLU A 14 -16.97 -13.73 -6.97
C GLU A 14 -16.64 -15.22 -7.12
N THR A 15 -17.48 -15.93 -7.87
CA THR A 15 -17.38 -17.39 -8.10
C THR A 15 -16.25 -17.76 -9.07
N TYR A 16 -15.81 -16.84 -9.93
CA TYR A 16 -14.82 -17.09 -10.98
C TYR A 16 -13.67 -16.08 -10.97
N LEU A 17 -12.53 -16.49 -11.53
CA LEU A 17 -11.33 -15.68 -11.59
C LEU A 17 -11.45 -14.56 -12.64
N GLN A 18 -11.50 -13.30 -12.20
CA GLN A 18 -11.41 -12.13 -13.07
C GLN A 18 -9.99 -11.57 -13.11
N THR A 19 -9.41 -11.53 -14.31
CA THR A 19 -8.07 -10.96 -14.57
C THR A 19 -8.10 -9.51 -15.04
N GLU A 20 -9.29 -9.02 -15.39
CA GLU A 20 -9.52 -7.66 -15.84
C GLU A 20 -10.27 -6.87 -14.75
N PRO A 21 -10.01 -5.55 -14.62
CA PRO A 21 -10.73 -4.74 -13.66
C PRO A 21 -12.22 -4.64 -14.07
N PRO A 22 -13.16 -4.79 -13.12
CA PRO A 22 -14.60 -4.74 -13.42
C PRO A 22 -15.06 -3.34 -13.88
N ILE A 23 -14.28 -2.31 -13.56
CA ILE A 23 -14.48 -0.93 -14.00
C ILE A 23 -13.13 -0.24 -14.15
N ASP A 24 -13.01 0.67 -15.13
CA ASP A 24 -11.82 1.50 -15.24
C ASP A 24 -11.63 2.32 -13.94
N PRO A 25 -10.46 2.27 -13.27
CA PRO A 25 -10.25 2.91 -11.97
C PRO A 25 -10.49 4.42 -11.96
N SER A 26 -10.36 5.08 -13.11
CA SER A 26 -10.58 6.52 -13.24
C SER A 26 -12.05 6.89 -13.45
N SER A 27 -12.95 5.92 -13.66
CA SER A 27 -14.36 6.14 -13.97
C SER A 27 -15.07 6.95 -12.89
N VAL A 28 -14.87 6.61 -11.62
CA VAL A 28 -15.49 7.33 -10.49
C VAL A 28 -14.95 8.76 -10.40
N THR A 29 -13.64 8.96 -10.59
CA THR A 29 -13.02 10.28 -10.60
C THR A 29 -13.56 11.15 -11.74
N ARG A 30 -13.67 10.58 -12.95
CA ARG A 30 -14.24 11.28 -14.12
C ARG A 30 -15.71 11.61 -13.92
N TRP A 31 -16.50 10.67 -13.37
CA TRP A 31 -17.92 10.89 -13.09
C TRP A 31 -18.14 11.96 -12.03
N ARG A 32 -17.39 11.96 -10.92
CA ARG A 32 -17.44 13.02 -9.90
C ARG A 32 -17.11 14.39 -10.49
N LYS A 33 -16.10 14.47 -11.36
CA LYS A 33 -15.76 15.72 -12.05
C LYS A 33 -16.87 16.23 -12.97
N ARG A 34 -17.60 15.32 -13.64
CA ARG A 34 -18.73 15.69 -14.50
C ARG A 34 -19.94 16.20 -13.71
N LEU A 35 -20.23 15.61 -12.55
CA LEU A 35 -21.30 16.08 -11.67
C LEU A 35 -20.98 17.44 -11.04
N GLY A 36 -19.71 17.69 -10.74
CA GLY A 36 -19.31 18.87 -9.98
C GLY A 36 -19.85 18.83 -8.54
N GLU A 37 -19.77 19.96 -7.86
CA GLU A 37 -20.25 20.09 -6.47
C GLU A 37 -21.79 20.00 -6.41
N ALA A 38 -22.48 20.81 -7.22
CA ALA A 38 -23.94 20.84 -7.27
C ALA A 38 -24.57 19.47 -7.57
N GLY A 39 -24.03 18.71 -8.52
CA GLY A 39 -24.55 17.38 -8.84
C GLY A 39 -24.29 16.35 -7.73
N ILE A 40 -23.23 16.51 -6.95
CA ILE A 40 -22.97 15.66 -5.78
C ILE A 40 -23.92 16.01 -4.62
N GLU A 41 -24.24 17.29 -4.42
CA GLU A 41 -25.21 17.74 -3.42
C GLU A 41 -26.62 17.21 -3.73
N GLU A 42 -27.06 17.30 -4.99
CA GLU A 42 -28.35 16.77 -5.44
C GLU A 42 -28.41 15.24 -5.25
N LEU A 43 -27.33 14.54 -5.61
CA LEU A 43 -27.24 13.10 -5.38
C LEU A 43 -27.32 12.75 -3.89
N LEU A 44 -26.67 13.51 -3.01
CA LEU A 44 -26.73 13.31 -1.57
C LEU A 44 -28.16 13.54 -1.05
N ALA A 45 -28.84 14.58 -1.52
CA ALA A 45 -30.21 14.88 -1.15
C ALA A 45 -31.16 13.72 -1.54
N GLU A 46 -31.10 13.26 -2.79
CA GLU A 46 -31.93 12.14 -3.26
C GLU A 46 -31.61 10.83 -2.51
N THR A 47 -30.34 10.59 -2.17
CA THR A 47 -29.94 9.42 -1.37
C THR A 47 -30.57 9.45 0.02
N ILE A 48 -30.62 10.62 0.67
CA ILE A 48 -31.27 10.79 1.97
C ILE A 48 -32.78 10.56 1.86
N GLU A 49 -33.43 11.12 0.83
CA GLU A 49 -34.87 10.94 0.61
C GLU A 49 -35.24 9.49 0.26
N ALA A 50 -34.44 8.82 -0.56
CA ALA A 50 -34.59 7.39 -0.83
C ALA A 50 -34.46 6.56 0.46
N ALA A 51 -33.48 6.86 1.30
CA ALA A 51 -33.29 6.16 2.58
C ALA A 51 -34.44 6.40 3.58
N LYS A 52 -35.05 7.59 3.57
CA LYS A 52 -36.27 7.88 4.34
C LYS A 52 -37.44 7.05 3.83
N ARG A 53 -37.66 7.00 2.52
CA ARG A 53 -38.73 6.19 1.89
C ARG A 53 -38.57 4.70 2.19
N ALA A 54 -37.34 4.21 2.22
CA ALA A 54 -37.00 2.83 2.58
C ALA A 54 -37.07 2.54 4.10
N GLY A 55 -37.36 3.53 4.95
CA GLY A 55 -37.42 3.37 6.41
C GLY A 55 -36.06 3.13 7.07
N MET A 56 -34.95 3.33 6.35
CA MET A 56 -33.58 3.10 6.85
C MET A 56 -33.09 4.21 7.78
N ILE A 57 -33.66 5.42 7.66
CA ILE A 57 -33.28 6.59 8.43
C ILE A 57 -34.52 7.23 9.04
N LYS A 58 -34.51 7.46 10.36
CA LYS A 58 -35.56 8.23 11.04
C LYS A 58 -35.36 9.72 10.78
N ALA A 59 -36.44 10.48 10.66
CA ALA A 59 -36.35 11.94 10.48
C ALA A 59 -35.51 12.63 11.57
N ALA A 60 -35.53 12.12 12.81
CA ALA A 60 -34.71 12.62 13.91
C ALA A 60 -33.19 12.44 13.69
N SER A 61 -32.77 11.44 12.92
CA SER A 61 -31.35 11.14 12.65
C SER A 61 -30.71 12.15 11.69
N VAL A 62 -31.50 12.88 10.90
CA VAL A 62 -30.99 13.90 9.96
C VAL A 62 -30.59 15.20 10.69
N LYS A 63 -30.99 15.38 11.96
CA LYS A 63 -30.63 16.56 12.77
C LYS A 63 -29.14 16.64 13.11
N ARG A 64 -28.40 15.52 13.04
CA ARG A 64 -26.98 15.47 13.36
C ARG A 64 -26.27 14.60 12.33
N VAL A 65 -25.40 15.22 11.55
CA VAL A 65 -24.55 14.51 10.58
C VAL A 65 -23.17 14.30 11.20
N ILE A 66 -22.73 13.04 11.27
CA ILE A 66 -21.36 12.69 11.64
C ILE A 66 -20.63 12.35 10.33
N VAL A 67 -19.72 13.22 9.91
CA VAL A 67 -18.91 12.99 8.72
C VAL A 67 -17.59 12.37 9.16
N ASP A 68 -17.43 11.07 8.94
CA ASP A 68 -16.13 10.42 9.10
C ASP A 68 -15.30 10.64 7.82
N THR A 69 -14.36 11.59 7.87
CA THR A 69 -13.41 11.84 6.75
C THR A 69 -12.13 11.03 6.88
N THR A 70 -12.09 10.03 7.78
CA THR A 70 -10.86 9.29 8.01
C THR A 70 -10.60 8.29 6.87
N VAL A 71 -9.78 8.71 5.90
CA VAL A 71 -8.97 7.74 5.15
C VAL A 71 -8.02 7.13 6.16
N MET A 72 -8.42 6.00 6.74
CA MET A 72 -7.53 5.23 7.62
C MET A 72 -6.25 4.97 6.83
N GLN A 73 -5.12 5.48 7.32
CA GLN A 73 -3.82 5.17 6.74
C GLN A 73 -3.62 3.66 6.88
N LYS A 74 -3.89 2.90 5.81
CA LYS A 74 -3.53 1.49 5.73
C LYS A 74 -2.01 1.42 5.67
N ALA A 75 -1.37 1.38 6.83
CA ALA A 75 0.05 1.11 7.05
C ALA A 75 0.91 1.31 5.79
N ILE A 76 0.98 2.55 5.28
CA ILE A 76 1.66 2.85 4.01
C ILE A 76 3.15 2.87 4.33
N VAL A 77 3.74 1.68 4.35
CA VAL A 77 5.19 1.50 4.39
C VAL A 77 5.70 2.08 3.08
N HIS A 78 6.40 3.22 3.16
CA HIS A 78 6.99 3.81 1.96
C HIS A 78 7.91 2.78 1.28
N PRO A 79 7.97 2.73 -0.08
CA PRO A 79 8.79 1.74 -0.81
C PRO A 79 10.28 1.76 -0.45
N THR A 80 10.74 2.80 0.24
CA THR A 80 12.12 2.99 0.69
C THR A 80 12.28 2.83 2.21
N ASP A 81 11.31 2.23 2.89
CA ASP A 81 11.42 1.90 4.31
C ASP A 81 12.53 0.85 4.51
N SER A 82 13.41 1.06 5.49
CA SER A 82 14.48 0.12 5.84
C SER A 82 13.93 -1.25 6.21
N ARG A 83 12.71 -1.31 6.79
CA ARG A 83 12.03 -2.56 7.09
C ARG A 83 11.70 -3.34 5.83
N LEU A 84 11.22 -2.66 4.78
CA LEU A 84 10.87 -3.31 3.52
C LEU A 84 12.12 -3.86 2.82
N LEU A 85 13.21 -3.08 2.80
CA LEU A 85 14.49 -3.54 2.24
C LEU A 85 15.00 -4.79 2.98
N GLU A 86 14.95 -4.81 4.31
CA GLU A 86 15.37 -5.98 5.07
C GLU A 86 14.48 -7.20 4.80
N ARG A 87 13.16 -7.01 4.73
CA ARG A 87 12.24 -8.09 4.36
C ARG A 87 12.54 -8.64 2.97
N CYS A 88 12.77 -7.79 1.97
CA CYS A 88 13.15 -8.25 0.63
C CYS A 88 14.41 -9.11 0.67
N ARG A 89 15.44 -8.71 1.42
CA ARG A 89 16.65 -9.51 1.61
C ARG A 89 16.37 -10.86 2.28
N GLU A 90 15.59 -10.88 3.35
CA GLU A 90 15.17 -12.12 4.02
C GLU A 90 14.46 -13.08 3.06
N HIS A 91 13.55 -12.55 2.25
CA HIS A 91 12.81 -13.34 1.26
C HIS A 91 13.72 -13.89 0.16
N LEU A 92 14.65 -13.09 -0.37
CA LEU A 92 15.63 -13.55 -1.37
C LEU A 92 16.51 -14.67 -0.82
N VAL A 93 17.02 -14.52 0.40
CA VAL A 93 17.86 -15.55 1.05
C VAL A 93 17.05 -16.83 1.30
N LYS A 94 15.79 -16.71 1.73
CA LYS A 94 14.90 -17.87 1.93
C LYS A 94 14.56 -18.56 0.61
N ALA A 95 14.33 -17.80 -0.46
CA ALA A 95 14.04 -18.37 -1.78
C ALA A 95 15.26 -19.09 -2.38
N ALA A 96 16.48 -18.60 -2.13
CA ALA A 96 17.70 -19.22 -2.64
C ALA A 96 17.94 -20.64 -2.07
N ALA A 97 17.56 -20.90 -0.83
CA ALA A 97 17.86 -22.16 -0.14
C ALA A 97 17.19 -23.41 -0.77
N PRO A 98 15.87 -23.42 -1.03
CA PRO A 98 15.21 -24.53 -1.73
C PRO A 98 15.77 -24.82 -3.13
N HIS A 99 16.27 -23.80 -3.82
CA HIS A 99 16.82 -23.92 -5.17
C HIS A 99 18.31 -24.29 -5.20
N GLY A 100 18.94 -24.53 -4.04
CA GLY A 100 20.36 -24.87 -3.95
C GLY A 100 21.30 -23.74 -4.39
N LEU A 101 20.82 -22.51 -4.50
CA LEU A 101 21.61 -21.37 -4.96
C LEU A 101 22.60 -20.94 -3.88
N LYS A 102 23.90 -21.06 -4.18
CA LYS A 102 24.98 -20.60 -3.31
C LYS A 102 25.16 -19.08 -3.43
N LEU A 103 24.53 -18.33 -2.52
CA LEU A 103 24.74 -16.88 -2.41
C LEU A 103 26.17 -16.57 -1.97
N ARG A 104 26.84 -15.62 -2.65
CA ARG A 104 28.18 -15.19 -2.28
C ARG A 104 28.20 -14.56 -0.89
N GLN A 105 27.18 -13.76 -0.58
CA GLN A 105 26.94 -13.17 0.74
C GLN A 105 25.43 -13.01 0.99
N ASN A 106 24.96 -13.35 2.20
CA ASN A 106 23.55 -13.23 2.58
C ASN A 106 23.21 -11.95 3.38
N TYR A 107 24.23 -11.27 3.92
CA TYR A 107 24.13 -10.06 4.76
C TYR A 107 23.20 -10.16 5.99
N ASN A 108 22.88 -11.35 6.50
CA ASN A 108 21.91 -11.55 7.61
C ASN A 108 22.20 -10.68 8.84
N ARG A 109 23.47 -10.63 9.28
CA ARG A 109 23.87 -9.85 10.46
C ARG A 109 23.94 -8.35 10.19
N GLU A 110 24.52 -7.97 9.07
CA GLU A 110 24.81 -6.56 8.81
C GLU A 110 23.58 -5.76 8.40
N ALA A 111 22.63 -6.39 7.71
CA ALA A 111 21.45 -5.72 7.18
C ALA A 111 20.41 -5.44 8.29
N SER A 112 20.20 -6.39 9.21
CA SER A 112 19.42 -6.18 10.44
C SER A 112 19.99 -5.04 11.30
N ARG A 113 21.32 -4.99 11.50
CA ARG A 113 21.98 -3.89 12.23
C ARG A 113 21.75 -2.53 11.56
N LEU A 114 21.85 -2.46 10.23
CA LEU A 114 21.56 -1.23 9.48
C LEU A 114 20.10 -0.80 9.64
N GLY A 115 19.15 -1.73 9.64
CA GLY A 115 17.74 -1.44 9.86
C GLY A 115 17.50 -0.72 11.20
N LEU A 116 18.12 -1.23 12.28
CA LEU A 116 18.07 -0.60 13.61
C LEU A 116 18.75 0.77 13.63
N GLU A 117 19.91 0.92 13.00
CA GLU A 117 20.63 2.20 12.91
C GLU A 117 19.80 3.26 12.18
N ILE A 118 19.15 2.89 11.07
CA ILE A 118 18.25 3.78 10.32
C ILE A 118 17.10 4.26 11.21
N GLY A 119 16.48 3.35 11.98
CA GLY A 119 15.42 3.70 12.93
C GLY A 119 15.90 4.66 14.03
N ARG A 120 17.10 4.43 14.58
CA ARG A 120 17.72 5.33 15.59
C ARG A 120 18.01 6.71 15.00
N CYS A 121 18.59 6.78 13.81
CA CYS A 121 18.87 8.05 13.13
C CYS A 121 17.59 8.80 12.76
N ALA A 122 16.52 8.09 12.36
CA ALA A 122 15.22 8.69 12.09
C ALA A 122 14.63 9.34 13.36
N ARG A 123 14.63 8.60 14.48
CA ARG A 123 14.17 9.13 15.78
C ARG A 123 14.98 10.35 16.25
N ALA A 124 16.30 10.32 16.04
CA ALA A 124 17.19 11.43 16.36
C ALA A 124 17.18 12.57 15.32
N LYS A 125 16.32 12.52 14.29
CA LYS A 125 16.26 13.49 13.16
C LYS A 125 17.59 13.65 12.39
N GLN A 126 18.47 12.66 12.44
CA GLN A 126 19.77 12.66 11.76
C GLN A 126 19.66 12.17 10.30
N TYR A 127 18.90 12.90 9.48
CA TYR A 127 18.51 12.43 8.14
C TYR A 127 19.68 12.21 7.17
N LYS A 128 20.79 12.96 7.29
CA LYS A 128 21.98 12.73 6.46
C LYS A 128 22.60 11.35 6.71
N ARG A 129 22.74 10.96 7.99
CA ARG A 129 23.27 9.64 8.39
C ARG A 129 22.28 8.53 8.03
N MET A 130 21.00 8.76 8.29
CA MET A 130 19.91 7.86 7.92
C MET A 130 19.95 7.51 6.42
N ARG A 131 20.02 8.52 5.53
CA ARG A 131 20.09 8.33 4.07
C ARG A 131 21.32 7.54 3.63
N LYS A 132 22.46 7.71 4.30
CA LYS A 132 23.69 6.95 4.02
C LYS A 132 23.51 5.47 4.36
N ALA A 133 23.01 5.17 5.56
CA ALA A 133 22.72 3.80 5.99
C ALA A 133 21.68 3.12 5.09
N LEU A 134 20.62 3.84 4.70
CA LEU A 134 19.59 3.37 3.79
C LEU A 134 20.16 3.04 2.40
N ARG A 135 21.05 3.89 1.85
CA ARG A 135 21.73 3.64 0.58
C ARG A 135 22.59 2.37 0.67
N THR A 136 23.31 2.16 1.76
CA THR A 136 24.09 0.94 1.99
C THR A 136 23.21 -0.30 2.03
N LEU A 137 22.09 -0.24 2.77
CA LEU A 137 21.14 -1.35 2.84
C LEU A 137 20.60 -1.69 1.45
N ARG A 138 20.13 -0.70 0.68
CA ARG A 138 19.65 -0.89 -0.69
C ARG A 138 20.70 -1.55 -1.59
N SER A 139 21.96 -1.11 -1.52
CA SER A 139 23.05 -1.70 -2.30
C SER A 139 23.31 -3.17 -1.94
N ARG A 140 23.17 -3.54 -0.65
CA ARG A 140 23.32 -4.94 -0.21
C ARG A 140 22.18 -5.81 -0.71
N VAL A 141 20.93 -5.35 -0.59
CA VAL A 141 19.78 -6.08 -1.16
C VAL A 141 19.94 -6.27 -2.66
N GLY A 142 20.36 -5.24 -3.39
CA GLY A 142 20.61 -5.32 -4.83
C GLY A 142 21.81 -6.22 -5.22
N ARG A 143 22.73 -6.53 -4.29
CA ARG A 143 23.75 -7.56 -4.52
C ARG A 143 23.16 -8.96 -4.39
N VAL A 144 22.37 -9.20 -3.34
CA VAL A 144 21.68 -10.49 -3.14
C VAL A 144 20.74 -10.79 -4.31
N MET A 145 19.99 -9.80 -4.77
CA MET A 145 19.10 -9.95 -5.93
C MET A 145 19.88 -10.38 -7.18
N ARG A 146 20.99 -9.70 -7.51
CA ARG A 146 21.83 -10.07 -8.65
C ARG A 146 22.51 -11.42 -8.51
N ASP A 147 22.79 -11.87 -7.28
CA ASP A 147 23.32 -13.21 -7.03
C ASP A 147 22.25 -14.30 -7.22
N VAL A 148 20.96 -13.97 -7.00
CA VAL A 148 19.82 -14.87 -7.24
C VAL A 148 19.45 -14.93 -8.73
N GLU A 149 19.63 -13.83 -9.47
CA GLU A 149 19.31 -13.73 -10.91
C GLU A 149 20.35 -14.38 -11.84
N ARG A 150 21.49 -14.84 -11.31
CA ARG A 150 22.54 -15.53 -12.06
C ARG A 150 22.24 -17.01 -12.24
#